data_AF-A0AAW0CBU6-F1
#
_entry.id   AF-A0AAW0CBU6-F1
#
_cell.length_a   1.000
_cell.length_b   1.000
_cell.length_c   1.000
_cell.angle_alpha   90.00
_cell.angle_beta   90.00
_cell.angle_gamma   90.00
#
_symmetry.space_group_name_H-M   'P 1'
#
loop_
_entity.id
_entity.type
_entity.pdbx_description
1 polymer ?
#
loop_
_entity_poly.entity_id
_entity_poly.type
_entity_poly.pdbx_seq_one_letter_code
_entity_poly.pdbx_strand_id
1 'polypeptide(L)'
;MLARAALLARSRAQPSSSTSIIGRRNASSHSNDEHHHAEEHDNTVYPKEGFTSPAWRNGVLATALAIAAYQYAPEPSEDAYLTQWLKLYTTSSETWLDMNARHTAQSKDSAETTELFNNGAQPVMHRLRFPQLLDQASPFLNGVGMNVDMSDVKVKRDGE
;
A
#
# COMPACT_ATOMS: atom_id res chain seq x y z
N MET A 1 -28.55 38.61 1.78
CA MET A 1 -27.17 38.94 1.36
C MET A 1 -26.25 37.86 1.92
N LEU A 2 -25.79 36.95 1.06
CA LEU A 2 -24.37 36.69 0.75
C LEU A 2 -23.52 36.47 2.03
N ALA A 3 -23.15 35.25 2.37
CA ALA A 3 -22.07 34.44 1.78
C ALA A 3 -20.80 34.49 2.65
N ARG A 4 -20.38 33.32 3.15
CA ARG A 4 -19.10 32.66 2.83
C ARG A 4 -18.81 31.59 3.87
N ALA A 5 -19.08 30.34 3.47
CA ALA A 5 -18.33 29.20 3.95
C ALA A 5 -16.89 29.34 3.45
N ALA A 6 -15.92 29.31 4.36
CA ALA A 6 -14.52 29.10 4.03
C ALA A 6 -14.09 27.81 4.72
N LEU A 7 -14.12 26.72 3.94
CA LEU A 7 -13.53 25.44 4.27
C LEU A 7 -12.01 25.62 4.42
N LEU A 8 -11.53 25.66 5.67
CA LEU A 8 -10.12 25.44 5.97
C LEU A 8 -9.86 23.93 5.93
N ALA A 9 -9.73 23.39 4.73
CA ALA A 9 -9.17 22.06 4.50
C ALA A 9 -7.67 22.12 4.84
N ARG A 10 -7.33 21.87 6.11
CA ARG A 10 -5.97 21.74 6.58
C ARG A 10 -5.42 20.40 6.09
N SER A 11 -4.76 20.41 4.93
CA SER A 11 -3.97 19.28 4.46
C SER A 11 -2.83 19.04 5.45
N ARG A 12 -2.95 17.97 6.25
CA ARG A 12 -1.88 17.49 7.12
C ARG A 12 -0.84 16.81 6.23
N ALA A 13 0.09 17.59 5.71
CA ALA A 13 1.30 17.05 5.09
C ALA A 13 2.08 16.30 6.19
N GLN A 14 2.04 14.97 6.16
CA GLN A 14 2.99 14.15 6.89
C GLN A 14 4.35 14.30 6.17
N PRO A 15 5.43 14.69 6.85
CA PRO A 15 6.75 14.50 6.28
C PRO A 15 7.02 12.99 6.28
N SER A 16 6.88 12.37 5.11
CA SER A 16 7.43 11.06 4.86
C SER A 16 8.94 11.17 5.03
N SER A 17 9.46 10.65 6.14
CA SER A 17 10.89 10.46 6.36
C SER A 17 11.40 9.52 5.28
N SER A 18 11.87 10.07 4.16
CA SER A 18 12.56 9.36 3.12
C SER A 18 13.94 8.97 3.66
N THR A 19 14.01 7.81 4.31
CA THR A 19 15.27 7.15 4.63
C THR A 19 15.93 6.82 3.29
N SER A 20 16.81 7.70 2.82
CA SER A 20 17.64 7.44 1.64
C SER A 20 18.64 6.35 2.02
N ILE A 21 18.23 5.09 1.88
CA ILE A 21 19.18 3.99 1.79
C ILE A 21 19.99 4.29 0.52
N ILE A 22 21.25 4.69 0.72
CA ILE A 22 22.22 4.87 -0.34
C ILE A 22 22.42 3.50 -0.98
N GLY A 23 21.58 3.17 -1.96
CA GLY A 23 21.77 2.04 -2.84
C GLY A 23 23.01 2.32 -3.66
N ARG A 24 24.13 1.66 -3.34
CA ARG A 24 25.29 1.61 -4.23
C ARG A 24 24.86 0.86 -5.49
N ARG A 25 24.44 1.62 -6.50
CA ARG A 25 24.25 1.11 -7.85
C ARG A 25 25.64 0.88 -8.44
N ASN A 26 26.10 -0.37 -8.45
CA ASN A 26 27.14 -0.77 -9.40
C ASN A 26 26.47 -0.85 -10.79
N ALA A 27 26.20 0.31 -11.38
CA ALA A 27 25.79 0.41 -12.76
C ALA A 27 27.04 0.72 -13.58
N SER A 28 27.52 -0.25 -14.35
CA SER A 28 28.45 0.00 -15.44
C SER A 28 27.74 0.88 -16.46
N SER A 29 28.21 2.11 -16.64
CA SER A 29 27.81 2.94 -17.76
C SER A 29 28.52 2.42 -19.01
N HIS A 30 27.87 1.56 -19.77
CA HIS A 30 28.28 1.27 -21.15
C HIS A 30 27.22 1.84 -22.09
N SER A 31 27.56 2.98 -22.68
CA SER A 31 26.86 3.57 -23.82
C SER A 31 27.15 2.72 -25.05
N ASN A 32 26.10 2.30 -25.76
CA ASN A 32 26.24 1.66 -27.07
C ASN A 32 26.69 2.71 -28.07
N ASP A 33 28.00 2.80 -28.29
CA ASP A 33 28.62 3.58 -29.36
C ASP A 33 29.16 2.64 -30.44
N GLU A 34 29.09 3.09 -31.68
CA GLU A 34 29.49 2.48 -32.96
C GLU A 34 30.34 1.18 -32.96
N HIS A 35 29.93 0.25 -33.82
CA HIS A 35 30.69 -0.95 -34.20
C HIS A 35 32.03 -0.59 -34.87
N HIS A 36 33.09 -0.48 -34.06
CA HIS A 36 34.47 -0.61 -34.52
C HIS A 36 35.01 -1.97 -34.07
N HIS A 37 35.35 -2.83 -35.04
CA HIS A 37 36.06 -4.08 -34.80
C HIS A 37 37.50 -3.77 -34.37
N ALA A 38 37.67 -3.40 -33.11
CA ALA A 38 38.96 -3.49 -32.43
C ALA A 38 39.04 -4.88 -31.80
N GLU A 39 39.91 -5.73 -32.34
CA GLU A 39 40.40 -6.94 -31.67
C GLU A 39 41.24 -6.51 -30.46
N GLU A 40 40.58 -6.04 -29.40
CA GLU A 40 41.19 -5.95 -28.08
C GLU A 40 41.26 -7.38 -27.54
N HIS A 41 42.41 -8.02 -27.73
CA HIS A 41 42.74 -9.24 -27.02
C HIS A 41 42.66 -8.97 -25.51
N ASP A 42 41.60 -9.49 -24.89
CA ASP A 42 41.45 -9.51 -23.44
C ASP A 42 42.67 -10.22 -22.82
N ASN A 43 43.64 -9.42 -22.36
CA ASN A 43 44.85 -9.88 -21.68
C ASN A 43 44.61 -10.07 -20.17
N THR A 44 43.36 -10.02 -19.69
CA THR A 44 43.09 -10.32 -18.29
C THR A 44 43.21 -11.82 -18.04
N VAL A 45 44.33 -12.19 -17.42
CA VAL A 45 44.58 -13.57 -16.99
C VAL A 45 43.72 -13.83 -15.76
N TYR A 46 42.51 -14.36 -15.98
CA TYR A 46 41.66 -14.81 -14.89
C TYR A 46 42.33 -15.99 -14.16
N PRO A 47 42.44 -15.93 -12.82
CA PRO A 47 42.96 -17.06 -12.07
C PRO A 47 42.02 -18.26 -12.28
N LYS A 48 42.60 -19.42 -12.60
CA LYS A 48 41.82 -20.65 -12.81
C LYS A 48 41.04 -20.98 -11.54
N GLU A 49 39.72 -20.91 -11.62
CA GLU A 49 38.84 -21.15 -10.49
C GLU A 49 38.78 -22.65 -10.17
N GLY A 50 39.43 -23.06 -9.08
CA GLY A 50 39.37 -24.43 -8.54
C GLY A 50 38.62 -24.49 -7.22
N PHE A 51 38.38 -25.69 -6.70
CA PHE A 51 37.72 -25.91 -5.39
C PHE A 51 38.50 -25.34 -4.19
N THR A 52 39.73 -24.88 -4.40
CA THR A 52 40.57 -24.19 -3.41
C THR A 52 40.58 -22.68 -3.56
N SER A 53 39.79 -22.13 -4.50
CA SER A 53 39.70 -20.68 -4.68
C SER A 53 39.12 -20.00 -3.42
N PRO A 54 39.42 -18.71 -3.21
CA PRO A 54 38.90 -17.96 -2.05
C PRO A 54 37.38 -18.04 -1.92
N ALA A 55 36.64 -18.08 -3.04
CA ALA A 55 35.19 -18.22 -3.03
C ALA A 55 34.73 -19.56 -2.43
N TRP A 56 35.31 -20.68 -2.87
CA TRP A 56 34.99 -22.01 -2.35
C TRP A 56 35.41 -22.20 -0.90
N ARG A 57 36.62 -21.73 -0.54
CA ARG A 57 37.09 -21.79 0.84
C ARG A 57 36.19 -21.00 1.77
N ASN A 58 35.84 -19.77 1.40
CA ASN A 58 34.96 -18.93 2.22
C ASN A 58 33.54 -19.55 2.30
N GLY A 59 33.05 -20.16 1.22
CA GLY A 59 31.77 -20.88 1.21
C GLY A 59 31.74 -22.12 2.13
N VAL A 60 32.80 -22.92 2.13
CA VAL A 60 32.95 -24.07 3.04
C VAL A 60 33.06 -23.60 4.48
N LEU A 61 33.84 -22.55 4.76
CA LEU A 61 33.97 -21.98 6.10
C LEU A 61 32.63 -21.42 6.60
N ALA A 62 31.88 -20.70 5.75
CA ALA A 62 30.57 -20.17 6.10
C ALA A 62 29.58 -21.31 6.40
N THR A 63 29.58 -22.36 5.58
CA THR A 63 28.75 -23.55 5.81
C THR A 63 29.11 -24.27 7.11
N ALA A 64 30.41 -24.46 7.38
CA ALA A 64 30.88 -25.08 8.62
C ALA A 64 30.50 -24.23 9.85
N LEU A 65 30.63 -22.91 9.74
CA LEU A 65 30.23 -21.99 10.80
C LEU A 65 28.72 -22.04 11.04
N ALA A 66 27.90 -22.14 10.00
CA ALA A 66 26.45 -22.29 10.13
C ALA A 66 26.06 -23.60 10.84
N ILE A 67 26.72 -24.72 10.50
CA ILE A 67 26.48 -26.01 11.17
C ILE A 67 26.92 -25.96 12.63
N ALA A 68 28.08 -25.37 12.92
CA ALA A 68 28.54 -25.19 14.29
C ALA A 68 27.59 -24.29 15.08
N ALA A 69 27.13 -23.19 14.48
CA ALA A 69 26.16 -22.30 15.11
C ALA A 69 24.83 -23.02 15.39
N TYR A 70 24.37 -23.92 14.52
CA TYR A 70 23.17 -24.72 14.76
C TYR A 70 23.35 -25.72 15.91
N GLN A 71 24.48 -26.42 15.95
CA GLN A 71 24.74 -27.44 16.97
C GLN A 71 25.01 -26.85 18.36
N TYR A 72 25.68 -25.71 18.42
CA TYR A 72 26.04 -25.00 19.65
C TYR A 72 25.11 -23.82 19.96
N ALA A 73 24.02 -23.66 19.21
CA ALA A 73 22.99 -22.68 19.54
C ALA A 73 22.44 -23.03 20.94
N PRO A 74 22.40 -22.07 21.87
CA PRO A 74 21.70 -22.26 23.13
C PRO A 74 20.25 -22.65 22.85
N GLU A 75 19.69 -23.57 23.64
CA GLU A 75 18.26 -23.85 23.56
C GLU A 75 17.49 -22.52 23.70
N PRO A 76 16.44 -22.30 22.90
CA PRO A 76 15.62 -21.09 22.94
C PRO A 76 14.82 -21.05 24.25
N SER A 77 15.54 -20.73 25.32
CA SER A 77 15.03 -20.45 26.65
C SER A 77 14.91 -18.93 26.82
N GLU A 78 14.02 -18.52 27.70
CA GLU A 78 13.78 -17.10 27.95
C GLU A 78 14.99 -16.34 28.52
N ASP A 79 15.95 -17.10 29.06
CA ASP A 79 17.19 -16.63 29.70
C ASP A 79 18.42 -16.69 28.77
N ALA A 80 18.25 -17.10 27.52
CA ALA A 80 19.35 -17.05 26.56
C ALA A 80 19.81 -15.60 26.39
N TYR A 81 21.13 -15.36 26.54
CA TYR A 81 21.72 -14.02 26.50
C TYR A 81 21.31 -13.21 25.26
N LEU A 82 21.27 -13.86 24.09
CA LEU A 82 20.84 -13.23 22.84
C LEU A 82 19.36 -12.83 22.88
N THR A 83 18.49 -13.68 23.42
CA THR A 83 17.06 -13.39 23.60
C THR A 83 16.86 -12.24 24.59
N GLN A 84 17.61 -12.20 25.70
CA GLN A 84 17.54 -11.11 26.67
C GLN A 84 18.05 -9.78 26.09
N TRP A 85 19.14 -9.83 25.31
CA TRP A 85 19.65 -8.66 24.60
C TRP A 85 18.63 -8.16 23.57
N LEU A 86 17.99 -9.05 22.82
CA LEU A 86 16.95 -8.68 21.87
C LEU A 86 15.74 -8.08 22.58
N LYS A 87 15.30 -8.68 23.70
CA LYS A 87 14.20 -8.19 24.55
C LYS A 87 14.43 -6.73 25.00
N LEU A 88 15.68 -6.30 25.23
CA LEU A 88 16.01 -4.93 25.64
C LEU A 88 15.74 -3.89 24.54
N TYR A 89 15.89 -4.27 23.27
CA TYR A 89 15.72 -3.37 22.12
C TYR A 89 14.38 -3.52 21.40
N THR A 90 13.63 -4.58 21.69
CA THR A 90 12.30 -4.80 21.12
C THR A 90 11.20 -4.23 21.99
N THR A 91 10.17 -3.69 21.36
CA THR A 91 8.92 -3.30 22.02
C THR A 91 8.28 -4.50 22.72
N SER A 92 7.82 -4.30 23.96
CA SER A 92 7.19 -5.36 24.77
C SER A 92 5.93 -5.94 24.12
N SER A 93 5.61 -7.20 24.40
CA SER A 93 4.38 -7.83 23.91
C SER A 93 3.13 -7.13 24.43
N GLU A 94 3.15 -6.63 25.67
CA GLU A 94 2.05 -5.89 26.29
C GLU A 94 1.69 -4.63 25.51
N THR A 95 2.69 -3.85 25.09
CA THR A 95 2.46 -2.67 24.25
C THR A 95 1.84 -3.01 22.90
N TRP A 96 2.18 -4.16 22.30
CA TRP A 96 1.53 -4.63 21.07
C TRP A 96 0.08 -5.05 21.32
N LEU A 97 -0.20 -5.72 22.43
CA LEU A 97 -1.56 -6.10 22.80
C LEU A 97 -2.45 -4.87 23.02
N ASP A 98 -1.96 -3.85 23.74
CA ASP A 98 -2.69 -2.60 23.95
C ASP A 98 -2.94 -1.85 22.62
N MET A 99 -1.94 -1.75 21.74
CA MET A 99 -2.13 -1.15 20.41
C MET A 99 -3.16 -1.92 19.57
N ASN A 100 -3.11 -3.25 19.57
CA ASN A 100 -4.06 -4.08 18.83
C ASN A 100 -5.48 -3.95 19.39
N ALA A 101 -5.62 -3.89 20.72
CA ALA A 101 -6.91 -3.67 21.38
C ALA A 101 -7.50 -2.30 21.01
N ARG A 102 -6.70 -1.24 21.04
CA ARG A 102 -7.11 0.12 20.61
C ARG A 102 -7.52 0.14 19.14
N HIS A 103 -6.74 -0.49 18.27
CA HIS A 103 -7.06 -0.56 16.84
C HIS A 103 -8.37 -1.32 16.59
N THR A 104 -8.59 -2.42 17.31
CA THR A 104 -9.82 -3.21 17.21
C THR A 104 -11.04 -2.40 17.65
N ALA A 105 -10.92 -1.63 18.75
CA ALA A 105 -11.97 -0.73 19.21
C ALA A 105 -12.29 0.36 18.17
N GLN A 106 -11.28 1.04 17.63
CA GLN A 106 -11.47 2.07 16.60
C GLN A 106 -12.08 1.51 15.31
N SER A 107 -11.68 0.30 14.93
CA SER A 107 -12.23 -0.39 13.75
C SER A 107 -13.71 -0.71 13.94
N LYS A 108 -14.09 -1.13 15.16
CA LYS A 108 -15.50 -1.38 15.51
C LYS A 108 -16.33 -0.09 15.40
N ASP A 109 -15.87 1.01 15.99
CA ASP A 109 -16.58 2.29 15.96
C ASP A 109 -16.77 2.80 14.51
N SER A 110 -15.73 2.61 13.68
CA SER A 110 -15.77 2.98 12.25
C SER A 110 -16.76 2.11 11.47
N ALA A 111 -16.81 0.81 11.78
CA ALA A 111 -17.75 -0.12 11.17
C ALA A 111 -19.20 0.20 11.56
N GLU A 112 -19.46 0.47 12.84
CA GLU A 112 -20.79 0.85 13.33
C GLU A 112 -21.27 2.16 12.69
N THR A 113 -20.38 3.14 12.56
CA THR A 113 -20.69 4.40 11.87
C THR A 113 -21.05 4.13 10.41
N THR A 114 -20.28 3.27 9.73
CA THR A 114 -20.53 2.91 8.33
C THR A 114 -21.85 2.15 8.18
N GLU A 115 -22.14 1.24 9.09
CA GLU A 115 -23.41 0.51 9.14
C GLU A 115 -24.60 1.46 9.34
N LEU A 116 -24.49 2.44 10.24
CA LEU A 116 -25.53 3.44 10.47
C LEU A 116 -25.88 4.22 9.20
N PHE A 117 -24.88 4.59 8.41
CA PHE A 117 -25.09 5.31 7.14
C PHE A 117 -25.57 4.38 6.00
N ASN A 118 -25.15 3.12 5.99
CA ASN A 118 -25.51 2.16 4.94
C ASN A 118 -26.89 1.55 5.14
N ASN A 119 -27.34 1.36 6.38
CA ASN A 119 -28.67 0.82 6.69
C ASN A 119 -29.80 1.80 6.37
N GLY A 120 -29.50 3.10 6.17
CA GLY A 120 -30.44 4.05 5.61
C GLY A 120 -30.61 3.82 4.10
N ALA A 121 -31.80 3.46 3.64
CA ALA A 121 -32.09 3.39 2.21
C ALA A 121 -31.86 4.76 1.57
N GLN A 122 -30.78 4.92 0.80
CA GLN A 122 -30.60 6.12 -0.01
C GLN A 122 -31.68 6.16 -1.09
N PRO A 123 -32.33 7.31 -1.34
CA PRO A 123 -33.29 7.41 -2.43
C PRO A 123 -32.58 7.11 -3.75
N VAL A 124 -33.18 6.27 -4.58
CA VAL A 124 -32.64 5.91 -5.90
C VAL A 124 -32.63 7.16 -6.78
N MET A 125 -31.45 7.74 -7.00
CA MET A 125 -31.28 8.91 -7.86
C MET A 125 -30.88 8.49 -9.27
N HIS A 126 -31.75 8.73 -10.25
CA HIS A 126 -31.39 8.60 -11.67
C HIS A 126 -30.81 9.92 -12.19
N ARG A 127 -29.58 9.87 -12.72
CA ARG A 127 -28.91 11.04 -13.31
C ARG A 127 -29.33 11.17 -14.78
N LEU A 128 -30.22 12.12 -15.05
CA LEU A 128 -30.65 12.46 -16.41
C LEU A 128 -29.85 13.63 -16.95
N ARG A 129 -29.38 13.55 -18.20
CA ARG A 129 -28.75 14.68 -18.90
C ARG A 129 -29.75 15.81 -19.19
N PHE A 130 -31.01 15.44 -19.42
CA PHE A 130 -32.10 16.36 -19.74
C PHE A 130 -33.31 16.08 -18.82
N PRO A 131 -33.39 16.72 -17.64
CA PRO A 131 -34.50 16.51 -16.72
C PRO A 131 -35.83 17.04 -17.26
N GLN A 132 -35.79 17.97 -18.22
CA GLN A 132 -36.97 18.55 -18.88
C GLN A 132 -37.82 17.51 -19.64
N LEU A 133 -37.25 16.34 -19.97
CA LEU A 133 -37.96 15.28 -20.67
C LEU A 133 -39.13 14.70 -19.84
N LEU A 134 -39.08 14.84 -18.51
CA LEU A 134 -40.14 14.39 -17.61
C LEU A 134 -41.44 15.20 -17.79
N ASP A 135 -41.32 16.47 -18.18
CA ASP A 135 -42.46 17.39 -18.35
C ASP A 135 -42.94 17.48 -19.82
N GLN A 136 -42.24 16.83 -20.75
CA GLN A 136 -42.49 16.98 -22.20
C GLN A 136 -43.62 16.08 -22.72
N ALA A 137 -44.21 15.22 -21.87
CA ALA A 137 -45.27 14.32 -22.29
C ALA A 137 -46.57 15.09 -22.60
N SER A 138 -47.19 14.79 -23.75
CA SER A 138 -48.48 15.36 -24.15
C SER A 138 -49.61 14.66 -23.38
N PRO A 139 -50.54 15.37 -22.73
CA PRO A 139 -51.65 14.74 -22.01
C PRO A 139 -52.60 13.91 -22.90
N PHE A 140 -52.66 14.22 -24.20
CA PHE A 140 -53.69 13.71 -25.10
C PHE A 140 -53.21 12.64 -26.09
N LEU A 141 -51.91 12.36 -26.13
CA LEU A 141 -51.29 11.49 -27.14
C LEU A 141 -50.53 10.32 -26.50
N ASN A 142 -51.10 9.78 -25.40
CA ASN A 142 -50.51 8.66 -24.68
C ASN A 142 -51.32 7.40 -24.95
N GLY A 143 -50.63 6.33 -25.39
CA GLY A 143 -51.23 5.00 -25.48
C GLY A 143 -51.58 4.45 -24.10
N VAL A 144 -52.53 3.51 -24.06
CA VAL A 144 -52.87 2.80 -22.82
C VAL A 144 -51.64 2.09 -22.26
N GLY A 145 -51.34 2.30 -20.97
CA GLY A 145 -50.17 1.74 -20.29
C GLY A 145 -48.83 2.44 -20.55
N MET A 146 -48.80 3.53 -21.34
CA MET A 146 -47.57 4.29 -21.58
C MET A 146 -47.26 5.34 -20.50
N ASN A 147 -48.23 5.66 -19.65
CA ASN A 147 -48.04 6.60 -18.55
C ASN A 147 -47.59 5.87 -17.28
N VAL A 148 -46.56 6.41 -16.65
CA VAL A 148 -46.10 6.01 -15.31
C VAL A 148 -46.44 7.14 -14.35
N ASP A 149 -46.85 6.81 -13.13
CA ASP A 149 -47.05 7.81 -12.09
C ASP A 149 -45.69 8.43 -11.69
N MET A 150 -45.54 9.72 -11.98
CA MET A 150 -44.34 10.51 -11.72
C MET A 150 -44.52 11.49 -10.55
N SER A 151 -45.63 11.38 -9.80
CA SER A 151 -45.99 12.36 -8.74
C SER A 151 -44.98 12.46 -7.60
N ASP A 152 -44.24 11.39 -7.32
CA ASP A 152 -43.21 11.35 -6.26
C ASP A 152 -41.79 11.67 -6.77
N VAL A 153 -41.62 11.91 -8.08
CA VAL A 153 -40.31 12.20 -8.68
C VAL A 153 -39.99 13.69 -8.52
N LYS A 154 -38.91 14.01 -7.80
CA LYS A 154 -38.41 15.38 -7.62
C LYS A 154 -37.06 15.58 -8.30
N VAL A 155 -36.93 16.65 -9.07
CA VAL A 155 -35.65 17.04 -9.69
C VAL A 155 -34.75 17.67 -8.64
N LYS A 156 -33.60 17.04 -8.38
CA LYS A 156 -32.54 17.63 -7.55
C LYS A 156 -31.84 18.76 -8.31
N ARG A 157 -31.86 19.98 -7.77
CA ARG A 157 -31.15 21.15 -8.32
C ARG A 157 -29.85 21.39 -7.55
N ASP A 158 -28.80 21.83 -8.23
CA ASP A 158 -27.54 22.18 -7.57
C ASP A 158 -27.73 23.48 -6.75
N GLY A 159 -27.80 23.36 -5.42
CA GLY A 159 -27.92 24.51 -4.50
C GLY A 159 -29.07 24.47 -3.49
N GLU A 160 -29.90 23.42 -3.52
CA GLU A 160 -30.89 23.05 -2.48
C GLU A 160 -30.52 21.72 -1.81
#